data_AF-A0A3N5WUY7-F1
#
_entry.id   AF-A0A3N5WUY7-F1
#
_cell.length_a   1.000
_cell.length_b   1.000
_cell.length_c   1.000
_cell.angle_alpha   90.00
_cell.angle_beta   90.00
_cell.angle_gamma   90.00
#
_symmetry.space_group_name_H-M   'P 1'
#
loop_
_entity.id
_entity.type
_entity.pdbx_description
1 polymer ?
#
loop_
_entity_poly.entity_id
_entity_poly.type
_entity_poly.pdbx_seq_one_letter_code
_entity_poly.pdbx_strand_id
1 'polypeptide(L)'
;MKKFFSIGVVRGLVWQILGTAIGYGLFMGLRAALGLTGWSEPAWVFGGLVGALAFMVGIGSFTDWFRWVKGEETPEPDEIDDPEGWQKYFGVSYDHKVIGVQYAVLSLFLLAVGGTFALIFRTELTQTGMQFLSLIQFNTLVGLHGIVLIASMLLGGAAIGNYTVPLLIGARDMAFPRLNAFAFWLAVPATMLVLLSMPLGGFETGWTGYPPLSVR
;
A
#
# COMPACT_ATOMS: atom_id res chain seq x y z
N MET A 1 -23.59 9.83 -6.12
CA MET A 1 -23.01 9.33 -4.85
C MET A 1 -23.01 7.81 -4.74
N LYS A 2 -24.13 7.08 -4.95
CA LYS A 2 -24.15 5.59 -4.82
C LYS A 2 -23.17 4.83 -5.74
N LYS A 3 -22.92 5.33 -6.97
CA LYS A 3 -21.93 4.75 -7.92
C LYS A 3 -20.46 5.02 -7.57
N PHE A 4 -20.18 5.94 -6.65
CA PHE A 4 -18.79 6.26 -6.27
C PHE A 4 -18.27 5.26 -5.23
N PHE A 5 -19.11 4.92 -4.24
CA PHE A 5 -18.80 3.91 -3.22
C PHE A 5 -18.92 2.46 -3.71
N SER A 6 -19.38 2.22 -4.94
CA SER A 6 -19.41 0.88 -5.52
C SER A 6 -18.04 0.42 -6.02
N ILE A 7 -17.08 1.33 -6.21
CA ILE A 7 -15.71 0.99 -6.60
C ILE A 7 -14.94 0.52 -5.37
N GLY A 8 -14.36 -0.68 -5.45
CA GLY A 8 -13.65 -1.31 -4.33
C GLY A 8 -12.58 -0.40 -3.71
N VAL A 9 -11.67 0.13 -4.52
CA VAL A 9 -10.55 0.96 -4.04
C VAL A 9 -11.03 2.22 -3.34
N VAL A 10 -12.12 2.84 -3.82
CA VAL A 10 -12.69 4.03 -3.19
C VAL A 10 -13.19 3.70 -1.80
N ARG A 11 -13.91 2.57 -1.66
CA ARG A 11 -14.37 2.08 -0.35
C ARG A 11 -13.18 1.77 0.56
N GLY A 12 -12.16 1.08 0.05
CA GLY A 12 -10.92 0.80 0.78
C GLY A 12 -10.25 2.08 1.30
N LEU A 13 -10.06 3.09 0.46
CA LEU A 13 -9.43 4.36 0.82
C LEU A 13 -10.22 5.13 1.88
N VAL A 14 -11.55 5.15 1.77
CA VAL A 14 -12.41 5.77 2.79
C VAL A 14 -12.24 5.07 4.14
N TRP A 15 -12.26 3.73 4.14
CA TRP A 15 -12.02 2.96 5.35
C TRP A 15 -10.60 3.14 5.90
N GLN A 16 -9.60 3.32 5.04
CA GLN A 16 -8.24 3.62 5.47
C GLN A 16 -8.16 4.93 6.23
N ILE A 17 -8.75 6.00 5.71
CA ILE A 17 -8.76 7.31 6.36
C ILE A 17 -9.49 7.24 7.69
N LEU A 18 -10.67 6.62 7.71
CA LEU A 18 -11.46 6.45 8.95
C LEU A 18 -10.72 5.59 9.97
N GLY A 19 -10.15 4.46 9.55
CA GLY A 19 -9.38 3.56 10.39
C GLY A 19 -8.14 4.24 10.98
N THR A 20 -7.43 5.03 10.18
CA THR A 20 -6.29 5.83 10.64
C THR A 20 -6.72 6.84 11.69
N ALA A 21 -7.80 7.59 11.45
CA ALA A 21 -8.31 8.57 12.39
C ALA A 21 -8.78 7.93 13.71
N ILE A 22 -9.47 6.80 13.64
CA ILE A 22 -9.93 6.04 14.81
C ILE A 22 -8.75 5.49 15.60
N GLY A 23 -7.80 4.83 14.92
CA GLY A 23 -6.60 4.28 15.57
C GLY A 23 -5.76 5.36 16.24
N TYR A 24 -5.52 6.47 15.52
CA TYR A 24 -4.84 7.65 16.06
C TYR A 24 -5.58 8.20 17.29
N GLY A 25 -6.89 8.41 17.18
CA GLY A 25 -7.72 8.95 18.26
C GLY A 25 -7.73 8.06 19.51
N LEU A 26 -7.82 6.74 19.34
CA LEU A 26 -7.75 5.77 20.43
C LEU A 26 -6.39 5.82 21.14
N PHE A 27 -5.30 5.81 20.37
CA PHE A 27 -3.95 5.89 20.93
C PHE A 27 -3.72 7.22 21.67
N MET A 28 -4.17 8.33 21.08
CA MET A 28 -4.11 9.65 21.69
C MET A 28 -4.97 9.77 22.95
N GLY A 29 -6.15 9.15 22.98
CA GLY A 29 -7.02 9.10 24.15
C GLY A 29 -6.36 8.35 25.32
N LEU A 30 -5.74 7.20 25.04
CA LEU A 30 -4.96 6.45 26.03
C LEU A 30 -3.77 7.28 26.55
N ARG A 31 -3.04 7.94 25.66
CA ARG A 31 -1.95 8.85 26.03
C ARG A 31 -2.43 10.00 26.91
N ALA A 32 -3.55 10.64 26.56
CA ALA A 32 -4.14 11.72 27.34
C ALA A 32 -4.56 11.26 28.75
N ALA A 33 -5.10 10.05 28.87
CA ALA A 33 -5.43 9.44 30.17
C ALA A 33 -4.18 9.20 31.05
N LEU A 34 -3.00 9.05 30.44
CA LEU A 34 -1.70 8.96 31.11
C LEU A 34 -1.02 10.32 31.31
N GLY A 35 -1.69 11.43 30.98
CA GLY A 35 -1.12 12.78 31.06
C GLY A 35 -0.13 13.14 29.93
N LEU A 36 -0.01 12.31 28.89
CA LEU A 36 0.91 12.50 27.77
C LEU A 36 0.23 13.22 26.59
N THR A 37 0.14 14.55 26.64
CA THR A 37 -0.48 15.36 25.57
C THR A 37 0.50 15.79 24.49
N GLY A 38 0.01 16.10 23.28
CA GLY A 38 0.81 16.68 22.19
C GLY A 38 1.06 15.72 21.01
N TRP A 39 1.96 16.10 20.11
CA TRP A 39 2.31 15.30 18.94
C TRP A 39 2.87 13.93 19.34
N SER A 40 2.51 12.90 18.57
CA SER A 40 2.86 11.51 18.84
C SER A 40 3.07 10.75 17.54
N GLU A 41 4.33 10.59 17.14
CA GLU A 41 4.67 9.71 16.01
C GLU A 41 4.14 8.27 16.22
N PRO A 42 4.28 7.63 17.40
CA PRO A 42 3.69 6.29 17.62
C PRO A 42 2.18 6.24 17.43
N ALA A 43 1.46 7.35 17.66
CA ALA A 43 0.01 7.40 17.43
C ALA A 43 -0.31 7.40 15.93
N TRP A 44 0.48 8.11 15.11
CA TRP A 44 0.34 8.08 13.66
C TRP A 44 0.71 6.73 13.08
N VAL A 45 1.75 6.07 13.59
CA VAL A 45 2.13 4.70 13.18
C VAL A 45 1.00 3.72 13.52
N PHE A 46 0.51 3.75 14.76
CA PHE A 46 -0.60 2.88 15.18
C PHE A 46 -1.87 3.16 14.37
N GLY A 47 -2.21 4.44 14.17
CA GLY A 47 -3.29 4.85 13.28
C GLY A 47 -3.11 4.28 11.88
N GLY A 48 -1.94 4.44 11.26
CA GLY A 48 -1.62 3.92 9.94
C GLY A 48 -1.79 2.40 9.83
N LEU A 49 -1.41 1.64 10.85
CA LEU A 49 -1.62 0.18 10.90
C LEU A 49 -3.11 -0.18 10.95
N VAL A 50 -3.88 0.47 11.83
CA VAL A 50 -5.35 0.28 11.90
C VAL A 50 -6.01 0.69 10.58
N GLY A 51 -5.54 1.78 9.97
CA GLY A 51 -5.98 2.23 8.65
C GLY A 51 -5.68 1.22 7.55
N ALA A 52 -4.49 0.61 7.52
CA ALA A 52 -4.17 -0.42 6.55
C ALA A 52 -5.07 -1.65 6.69
N LEU A 53 -5.37 -2.09 7.92
CA LEU A 53 -6.32 -3.18 8.15
C LEU A 53 -7.75 -2.79 7.73
N ALA A 54 -8.17 -1.57 8.07
CA ALA A 54 -9.46 -1.03 7.65
C ALA A 54 -9.57 -0.92 6.13
N PHE A 55 -8.49 -0.56 5.42
CA PHE A 55 -8.42 -0.60 3.96
C PHE A 55 -8.70 -2.01 3.45
N MET A 56 -8.03 -3.03 4.00
CA MET A 56 -8.15 -4.41 3.57
C MET A 56 -9.56 -4.97 3.80
N VAL A 57 -10.20 -4.60 4.90
CA VAL A 57 -11.62 -4.92 5.14
C VAL A 57 -12.51 -4.14 4.17
N GLY A 58 -12.25 -2.85 4.01
CA GLY A 58 -13.02 -1.94 3.17
C GLY A 58 -12.97 -2.27 1.68
N ILE A 59 -11.84 -2.73 1.15
CA ILE A 59 -11.73 -3.17 -0.25
C ILE A 59 -12.55 -4.45 -0.48
N GLY A 60 -12.73 -5.26 0.56
CA GLY A 60 -13.47 -6.52 0.54
C GLY A 60 -12.56 -7.75 0.49
N SER A 61 -11.24 -7.60 0.68
CA SER A 61 -10.32 -8.74 0.68
C SER A 61 -10.63 -9.73 1.79
N PHE A 62 -11.14 -9.26 2.93
CA PHE A 62 -11.54 -10.11 4.07
C PHE A 62 -12.89 -10.83 3.92
N THR A 63 -13.64 -10.59 2.84
CA THR A 63 -15.04 -11.06 2.72
C THR A 63 -15.17 -12.57 2.88
N ASP A 64 -14.33 -13.34 2.19
CA ASP A 64 -14.42 -14.80 2.21
C ASP A 64 -13.97 -15.40 3.54
N TRP A 65 -12.94 -14.82 4.16
CA TRP A 65 -12.54 -15.20 5.51
C TRP A 65 -13.64 -14.96 6.53
N PHE A 66 -14.38 -13.85 6.43
CA PHE A 66 -15.52 -13.61 7.31
C PHE A 66 -16.67 -14.57 7.07
N ARG A 67 -16.88 -15.04 5.84
CA ARG A 67 -17.85 -16.11 5.55
C ARG A 67 -17.45 -17.41 6.23
N TRP A 68 -16.18 -17.82 6.11
CA TRP A 68 -15.67 -19.01 6.80
C TRP A 68 -15.84 -18.94 8.31
N VAL A 69 -15.54 -17.80 8.93
CA VAL A 69 -15.74 -17.60 10.38
C VAL A 69 -17.20 -17.77 10.79
N LYS A 70 -18.15 -17.41 9.92
CA LYS A 70 -19.58 -17.59 10.14
C LYS A 70 -20.10 -18.99 9.79
N GLY A 71 -19.26 -19.85 9.23
CA GLY A 71 -19.67 -21.15 8.70
C GLY A 71 -20.48 -21.07 7.41
N GLU A 72 -20.40 -19.94 6.69
CA GLU A 72 -21.05 -19.77 5.38
C GLU A 72 -20.19 -20.40 4.28
N GLU A 73 -20.82 -21.05 3.31
CA GLU A 73 -20.13 -21.56 2.13
C GLU A 73 -19.59 -20.40 1.28
N THR A 74 -18.37 -20.56 0.78
CA THR A 74 -17.74 -19.59 -0.11
C THR A 74 -17.73 -20.12 -1.54
N PRO A 75 -18.20 -19.34 -2.53
CA PRO A 75 -18.14 -19.75 -3.93
C PRO A 75 -16.69 -19.94 -4.34
N GLU A 76 -16.43 -20.94 -5.19
CA GLU A 76 -15.09 -21.18 -5.71
C GLU A 76 -14.63 -19.97 -6.54
N PRO A 77 -13.31 -19.67 -6.60
CA PRO A 77 -12.82 -18.49 -7.30
C PRO A 77 -13.29 -18.36 -8.74
N ASP A 78 -13.56 -19.48 -9.40
CA ASP A 78 -14.03 -19.53 -10.78
C ASP A 78 -15.55 -19.43 -10.97
N GLU A 79 -16.31 -19.46 -9.89
CA GLU A 79 -17.75 -19.19 -9.87
C GLU A 79 -18.05 -17.70 -9.68
N ILE A 80 -17.02 -16.89 -9.38
CA ILE A 80 -17.15 -15.46 -9.08
C ILE A 80 -16.89 -14.66 -10.35
N ASP A 81 -17.96 -14.06 -10.89
CA ASP A 81 -17.85 -13.17 -12.03
C ASP A 81 -17.32 -11.80 -11.64
N ASP A 82 -16.26 -11.37 -12.34
CA ASP A 82 -15.74 -10.02 -12.21
C ASP A 82 -16.68 -8.98 -12.86
N PRO A 83 -16.73 -7.74 -12.34
CA PRO A 83 -17.44 -6.64 -12.99
C PRO A 83 -16.94 -6.42 -14.43
N GLU A 84 -17.87 -6.22 -15.36
CA GLU A 84 -17.51 -5.97 -16.75
C GLU A 84 -16.70 -4.68 -16.96
N GLY A 85 -15.83 -4.71 -17.97
CA GLY A 85 -15.04 -3.56 -18.38
C GLY A 85 -13.88 -3.22 -17.44
N TRP A 86 -13.70 -1.93 -17.16
CA TRP A 86 -12.53 -1.42 -16.43
C TRP A 86 -12.68 -1.51 -14.90
N GLN A 87 -13.91 -1.70 -14.39
CA GLN A 87 -14.18 -1.65 -12.95
C GLN A 87 -13.51 -2.78 -12.17
N LYS A 88 -13.32 -3.96 -12.78
CA LYS A 88 -12.63 -5.10 -12.15
C LYS A 88 -11.23 -4.78 -11.66
N TYR A 89 -10.50 -3.90 -12.34
CA TYR A 89 -9.14 -3.52 -11.93
C TYR A 89 -9.10 -2.68 -10.65
N PHE A 90 -10.23 -2.13 -10.22
CA PHE A 90 -10.35 -1.29 -9.02
C PHE A 90 -11.03 -2.01 -7.85
N GLY A 91 -11.09 -3.34 -7.88
CA GLY A 91 -11.63 -4.18 -6.81
C GLY A 91 -10.92 -5.52 -6.69
N VAL A 92 -11.30 -6.29 -5.67
CA VAL A 92 -10.81 -7.67 -5.51
C VAL A 92 -11.31 -8.50 -6.71
N SER A 93 -10.37 -9.16 -7.38
CA SER A 93 -10.60 -10.14 -8.43
C SER A 93 -9.74 -11.35 -8.10
N TYR A 94 -10.18 -12.54 -8.49
CA TYR A 94 -9.42 -13.77 -8.35
C TYR A 94 -8.74 -14.22 -9.65
N ASP A 95 -9.03 -13.56 -10.78
CA ASP A 95 -8.37 -13.86 -12.06
C ASP A 95 -6.92 -13.37 -12.03
N HIS A 96 -5.99 -14.31 -12.13
CA HIS A 96 -4.55 -14.01 -12.20
C HIS A 96 -4.15 -13.00 -13.29
N LYS A 97 -4.90 -12.91 -14.41
CA LYS A 97 -4.68 -11.90 -15.47
C LYS A 97 -5.04 -10.50 -14.98
N VAL A 98 -6.16 -10.36 -14.27
CA VAL A 98 -6.60 -9.07 -13.70
C VAL A 98 -5.61 -8.61 -12.64
N ILE A 99 -5.20 -9.51 -11.75
CA ILE A 99 -4.19 -9.26 -10.72
C ILE A 99 -2.84 -8.89 -11.35
N GLY A 100 -2.44 -9.55 -12.43
CA GLY A 100 -1.22 -9.22 -13.18
C GLY A 100 -1.23 -7.78 -13.71
N VAL A 101 -2.34 -7.31 -14.29
CA VAL A 101 -2.51 -5.92 -14.74
C VAL A 101 -2.49 -4.95 -13.57
N GLN A 102 -3.16 -5.30 -12.48
CA GLN A 102 -3.18 -4.53 -11.23
C GLN A 102 -1.76 -4.28 -10.69
N TYR A 103 -0.93 -5.33 -10.58
CA TYR A 103 0.48 -5.21 -10.23
C TYR A 103 1.28 -4.35 -11.22
N ALA A 104 1.06 -4.53 -12.53
CA ALA A 104 1.79 -3.78 -13.56
C ALA A 104 1.55 -2.27 -13.44
N VAL A 105 0.28 -1.87 -13.27
CA VAL A 105 -0.09 -0.45 -13.12
C VAL A 105 0.51 0.14 -11.85
N LEU A 106 0.42 -0.56 -10.71
CA LEU A 106 1.02 -0.09 -9.46
C LEU A 106 2.55 0.01 -9.56
N SER A 107 3.19 -0.98 -10.17
CA SER A 107 4.64 -0.99 -10.43
C SER A 107 5.09 0.22 -11.23
N LEU A 108 4.41 0.49 -12.36
CA LEU A 108 4.73 1.63 -13.24
C LEU A 108 4.48 2.98 -12.55
N PHE A 109 3.41 3.07 -11.75
CA PHE A 109 3.15 4.26 -10.93
C PHE A 109 4.31 4.50 -9.95
N LEU A 110 4.77 3.47 -9.24
CA LEU A 110 5.88 3.60 -8.30
C LEU A 110 7.22 3.85 -8.97
N LEU A 111 7.42 3.33 -10.17
CA LEU A 111 8.58 3.66 -10.99
C LEU A 111 8.63 5.17 -11.29
N ALA A 112 7.50 5.75 -11.68
CA ALA A 112 7.39 7.18 -11.94
C ALA A 112 7.63 8.00 -10.66
N VAL A 113 6.98 7.65 -9.55
CA VAL A 113 7.13 8.34 -8.25
C VAL A 113 8.57 8.27 -7.75
N GLY A 114 9.16 7.08 -7.70
CA GLY A 114 10.55 6.88 -7.28
C GLY A 114 11.55 7.60 -8.21
N GLY A 115 11.28 7.59 -9.52
CA GLY A 115 12.05 8.36 -10.50
C GLY A 115 11.98 9.87 -10.25
N THR A 116 10.81 10.41 -9.92
CA THR A 116 10.64 11.83 -9.57
C THR A 116 11.46 12.20 -8.33
N PHE A 117 11.50 11.36 -7.29
CA PHE A 117 12.36 11.62 -6.12
C PHE A 117 13.84 11.76 -6.51
N ALA A 118 14.33 10.93 -7.44
CA ALA A 118 15.69 11.06 -7.96
C ALA A 118 15.94 12.35 -8.73
N LEU A 119 14.98 12.79 -9.54
CA LEU A 119 15.10 14.07 -10.23
C LEU A 119 15.19 15.24 -9.24
N ILE A 120 14.41 15.20 -8.16
CA ILE A 120 14.40 16.23 -7.12
C ILE A 120 15.77 16.30 -6.42
N PHE A 121 16.27 15.22 -5.81
CA PHE A 121 17.54 15.30 -5.07
C PHE A 121 18.75 15.49 -6.00
N ARG A 122 18.69 15.07 -7.27
CA ARG A 122 19.76 15.37 -8.24
C ARG A 122 19.78 16.86 -8.61
N THR A 123 18.62 17.51 -8.62
CA THR A 123 18.52 18.95 -8.87
C THR A 123 19.16 19.73 -7.72
N GLU A 124 18.98 19.28 -6.47
CA GLU A 124 19.69 19.83 -5.30
C GLU A 124 21.21 19.72 -5.45
N LEU A 125 21.71 18.63 -6.05
CA LEU A 125 23.15 18.38 -6.23
C LEU A 125 23.78 19.07 -7.47
N THR A 126 23.06 19.93 -8.18
CA THR A 126 23.59 20.62 -9.37
C THR A 126 24.66 21.66 -9.04
N GLN A 127 24.64 22.20 -7.83
CA GLN A 127 25.60 23.17 -7.32
C GLN A 127 25.98 22.80 -5.88
N THR A 128 27.16 23.26 -5.45
CA THR A 128 27.63 23.06 -4.07
C THR A 128 26.86 23.92 -3.08
N GLY A 129 26.65 23.41 -1.87
CA GLY A 129 25.86 24.09 -0.83
C GLY A 129 24.39 23.67 -0.85
N MET A 130 23.61 24.18 0.10
CA MET A 130 22.16 23.93 0.17
C MET A 130 21.43 24.83 -0.83
N GLN A 131 20.53 24.24 -1.62
CA GLN A 131 19.73 24.95 -2.62
C GLN A 131 18.30 25.14 -2.13
N PHE A 132 17.48 24.08 -2.11
CA PHE A 132 16.05 24.15 -1.79
C PHE A 132 15.53 23.02 -0.91
N LEU A 133 16.28 21.93 -0.73
CA LEU A 133 15.96 20.88 0.23
C LEU A 133 16.60 21.19 1.59
N SER A 134 15.93 20.83 2.69
CA SER A 134 16.59 20.68 3.99
C SER A 134 17.35 19.35 4.06
N LEU A 135 18.25 19.20 5.03
CA LEU A 135 19.01 17.96 5.24
C LEU A 135 18.08 16.74 5.43
N ILE A 136 17.02 16.88 6.23
CA ILE A 136 16.05 15.82 6.50
C ILE A 136 15.27 15.48 5.22
N GLN A 137 14.85 16.48 4.44
CA GLN A 137 14.13 16.24 3.18
C GLN A 137 15.02 15.53 2.16
N PHE A 138 16.29 15.92 2.05
CA PHE A 138 17.25 15.25 1.18
C PHE A 138 17.41 13.78 1.56
N ASN A 139 17.70 13.49 2.84
CA ASN A 139 17.86 12.12 3.34
C ASN A 139 16.59 11.28 3.14
N THR A 140 15.42 11.87 3.41
CA THR A 140 14.11 11.22 3.22
C THR A 140 13.86 10.89 1.75
N LEU A 141 14.11 11.82 0.82
CA LEU A 141 13.91 11.59 -0.61
C LEU A 141 14.85 10.51 -1.16
N VAL A 142 16.11 10.47 -0.70
CA VAL A 142 17.06 9.42 -1.07
C VAL A 142 16.62 8.05 -0.54
N GLY A 143 16.18 7.99 0.72
CA GLY A 143 15.64 6.77 1.32
C GLY A 143 14.38 6.27 0.62
N LEU A 144 13.43 7.17 0.36
CA LEU A 144 12.19 6.88 -0.36
C LEU A 144 12.44 6.45 -1.79
N HIS A 145 13.34 7.11 -2.52
CA HIS A 145 13.74 6.67 -3.86
C HIS A 145 14.18 5.20 -3.87
N GLY A 146 15.06 4.82 -2.95
CA GLY A 146 15.56 3.45 -2.85
C GLY A 146 14.45 2.43 -2.56
N ILE A 147 13.69 2.63 -1.48
CA ILE A 147 12.67 1.63 -1.08
C ILE A 147 11.50 1.55 -2.07
N VAL A 148 11.08 2.68 -2.65
CA VAL A 148 9.98 2.73 -3.64
C VAL A 148 10.40 2.07 -4.95
N LEU A 149 11.64 2.23 -5.42
CA LEU A 149 12.10 1.55 -6.62
C LEU A 149 12.31 0.04 -6.42
N ILE A 150 12.76 -0.39 -5.24
CA ILE A 150 12.80 -1.83 -4.89
C ILE A 150 11.39 -2.41 -4.94
N ALA A 151 10.42 -1.74 -4.29
CA ALA A 151 9.03 -2.15 -4.32
C ALA A 151 8.48 -2.19 -5.76
N SER A 152 8.73 -1.15 -6.56
CA SER A 152 8.34 -1.11 -7.97
C SER A 152 8.88 -2.31 -8.74
N MET A 153 10.17 -2.60 -8.65
CA MET A 153 10.79 -3.72 -9.37
C MET A 153 10.19 -5.08 -8.96
N LEU A 154 9.99 -5.31 -7.67
CA LEU A 154 9.40 -6.54 -7.15
C LEU A 154 7.93 -6.71 -7.62
N LEU A 155 7.14 -5.64 -7.58
CA LEU A 155 5.76 -5.64 -8.06
C LEU A 155 5.70 -5.83 -9.58
N GLY A 156 6.64 -5.29 -10.34
CA GLY A 156 6.77 -5.52 -11.79
C GLY A 156 7.06 -6.98 -12.11
N GLY A 157 7.94 -7.63 -11.34
CA GLY A 157 8.17 -9.08 -11.42
C GLY A 157 6.90 -9.88 -11.09
N ALA A 158 6.19 -9.49 -10.02
CA ALA A 158 4.93 -10.11 -9.64
C ALA A 158 3.84 -9.93 -10.72
N ALA A 159 3.81 -8.81 -11.42
CA ALA A 159 2.90 -8.55 -12.53
C ALA A 159 3.08 -9.55 -13.67
N ILE A 160 4.34 -9.72 -14.11
CA ILE A 160 4.70 -10.66 -15.18
C ILE A 160 4.40 -12.09 -14.73
N GLY A 161 4.78 -12.44 -13.50
CA GLY A 161 4.55 -13.77 -12.94
C GLY A 161 3.07 -14.14 -12.90
N ASN A 162 2.24 -13.26 -12.34
CA ASN A 162 0.79 -13.46 -12.28
C ASN A 162 0.15 -13.61 -13.66
N TYR A 163 0.54 -12.75 -14.61
CA TYR A 163 -0.09 -12.75 -15.91
C TYR A 163 0.35 -13.94 -16.78
N THR A 164 1.66 -14.23 -16.81
CA THR A 164 2.23 -15.14 -17.81
C THR A 164 2.41 -16.57 -17.31
N VAL A 165 2.75 -16.81 -16.04
CA VAL A 165 3.13 -18.15 -15.57
C VAL A 165 2.00 -19.17 -15.71
N PRO A 166 0.75 -18.90 -15.25
CA PRO A 166 -0.34 -19.86 -15.43
C PRO A 166 -0.60 -20.17 -16.91
N LEU A 167 -0.50 -19.17 -17.79
CA LEU A 167 -0.67 -19.35 -19.24
C LEU A 167 0.41 -20.25 -19.84
N LEU A 168 1.66 -20.08 -19.43
CA LEU A 168 2.81 -20.85 -19.94
C LEU A 168 2.73 -22.33 -19.56
N ILE A 169 2.23 -22.63 -18.35
CA ILE A 169 2.10 -24.01 -17.87
C ILE A 169 0.73 -24.63 -18.19
N GLY A 170 -0.17 -23.90 -18.85
CA GLY A 170 -1.53 -24.35 -19.16
C GLY A 170 -2.44 -24.50 -17.94
N ALA A 171 -2.09 -23.87 -16.82
CA ALA A 171 -2.93 -23.86 -15.62
C ALA A 171 -4.06 -22.84 -15.76
N ARG A 172 -5.19 -23.13 -15.11
CA ARG A 172 -6.34 -22.24 -15.10
C ARG A 172 -6.09 -20.95 -14.31
N ASP A 173 -5.42 -21.06 -13.16
CA ASP A 173 -5.11 -19.94 -12.25
C ASP A 173 -3.90 -20.32 -11.34
N MET A 174 -3.56 -19.44 -10.40
CA MET A 174 -2.62 -19.66 -9.31
C MET A 174 -3.12 -20.72 -8.32
N ALA A 175 -2.20 -21.38 -7.61
CA ALA A 175 -2.56 -22.41 -6.62
C ALA A 175 -3.45 -21.88 -5.46
N PHE A 176 -3.29 -20.61 -5.09
CA PHE A 176 -4.07 -19.94 -4.04
C PHE A 176 -4.62 -18.59 -4.52
N PRO A 177 -5.70 -18.57 -5.34
CA PRO A 177 -6.20 -17.33 -5.94
C PRO A 177 -6.60 -16.25 -4.92
N ARG A 178 -7.23 -16.65 -3.81
CA ARG A 178 -7.63 -15.71 -2.74
C ARG A 178 -6.44 -15.05 -2.05
N LEU A 179 -5.40 -15.83 -1.73
CA LEU A 179 -4.19 -15.30 -1.11
C LEU A 179 -3.42 -14.39 -2.09
N ASN A 180 -3.45 -14.72 -3.38
CA ASN A 180 -2.86 -13.90 -4.42
C ASN A 180 -3.53 -12.53 -4.55
N ALA A 181 -4.87 -12.49 -4.57
CA ALA A 181 -5.63 -11.25 -4.57
C ALA A 181 -5.37 -10.41 -3.30
N PHE A 182 -5.32 -11.06 -2.14
CA PHE A 182 -4.98 -10.41 -0.88
C PHE A 182 -3.58 -9.78 -0.89
N ALA A 183 -2.58 -10.50 -1.42
CA ALA A 183 -1.21 -10.02 -1.51
C ALA A 183 -1.11 -8.73 -2.36
N PHE A 184 -1.83 -8.66 -3.48
CA PHE A 184 -1.87 -7.44 -4.29
C PHE A 184 -2.47 -6.28 -3.49
N TRP A 185 -3.64 -6.50 -2.89
CA TRP A 185 -4.35 -5.43 -2.19
C TRP A 185 -3.63 -4.94 -0.94
N LEU A 186 -2.77 -5.75 -0.32
CA LEU A 186 -1.91 -5.34 0.79
C LEU A 186 -0.83 -4.34 0.34
N ALA A 187 -0.37 -4.41 -0.91
CA ALA A 187 0.65 -3.50 -1.44
C ALA A 187 0.16 -2.04 -1.53
N VAL A 188 -1.15 -1.83 -1.71
CA VAL A 188 -1.75 -0.50 -1.85
C VAL A 188 -1.62 0.34 -0.57
N PRO A 189 -2.14 -0.08 0.61
CA PRO A 189 -1.98 0.68 1.83
C PRO A 189 -0.52 0.74 2.29
N ALA A 190 0.30 -0.30 2.05
CA ALA A 190 1.73 -0.27 2.36
C ALA A 190 2.46 0.85 1.59
N THR A 191 2.17 0.97 0.29
CA THR A 191 2.69 2.04 -0.56
C THR A 191 2.27 3.41 -0.03
N MET A 192 1.00 3.57 0.33
CA MET A 192 0.50 4.84 0.86
C MET A 192 1.18 5.21 2.19
N LEU A 193 1.37 4.26 3.10
CA LEU A 193 2.05 4.50 4.37
C LEU A 193 3.49 4.97 4.17
N VAL A 194 4.22 4.34 3.23
CA VAL A 194 5.59 4.76 2.89
C VAL A 194 5.60 6.18 2.34
N LEU A 195 4.70 6.52 1.42
CA LEU A 195 4.65 7.87 0.83
C LEU A 195 4.18 8.95 1.81
N LEU A 196 3.30 8.59 2.76
CA LEU A 196 2.84 9.50 3.82
C LEU A 196 3.92 9.79 4.88
N SER A 197 5.07 9.11 4.86
CA SER A 197 6.18 9.44 5.76
C SER A 197 6.68 10.88 5.57
N MET A 198 6.71 11.41 4.34
CA MET A 198 7.20 12.78 4.06
C MET A 198 6.46 13.87 4.85
N PRO A 199 5.12 13.99 4.76
CA PRO A 199 4.39 15.01 5.53
C PRO A 199 4.37 14.73 7.04
N LEU A 200 4.72 13.52 7.49
CA LEU A 200 4.70 13.11 8.90
C LEU A 200 6.06 13.25 9.61
N GLY A 201 7.09 13.77 8.92
CA GLY A 201 8.43 14.03 9.48
C GLY A 201 9.58 13.41 8.68
N GLY A 202 9.30 12.45 7.81
CA GLY A 202 10.30 11.74 7.01
C GLY A 202 11.15 10.76 7.82
N PHE A 203 12.18 10.21 7.18
CA PHE A 203 13.16 9.34 7.83
C PHE A 203 14.54 9.51 7.19
N GLU A 204 15.59 9.40 7.98
CA GLU A 204 16.96 9.69 7.52
C GLU A 204 17.84 8.44 7.38
N THR A 205 17.26 7.26 7.59
CA THR A 205 17.99 6.00 7.72
C THR A 205 18.44 5.39 6.39
N GLY A 206 18.09 6.04 5.27
CA GLY A 206 18.14 5.42 3.95
C GLY A 206 17.20 4.21 3.82
N TRP A 207 17.23 3.54 2.67
CA TRP A 207 16.36 2.39 2.40
C TRP A 207 16.71 1.15 3.23
N THR A 208 17.95 1.07 3.74
CA THR A 208 18.43 -0.11 4.50
C THR A 208 18.07 -0.06 5.98
N GLY A 209 17.92 1.13 6.58
CA GLY A 209 17.40 1.22 7.95
C GLY A 209 18.35 0.74 9.06
N TYR A 210 19.67 0.87 8.90
CA TYR A 210 20.63 0.33 9.88
C TYR A 210 20.58 1.02 11.25
N PRO A 211 20.69 0.25 12.36
CA PRO A 211 21.06 0.78 13.66
C PRO A 211 22.47 1.42 13.64
N PRO A 212 22.74 2.42 14.51
CA PRO A 212 21.85 2.96 15.53
C PRO A 212 20.86 4.01 15.01
N LEU A 213 20.97 4.42 13.74
CA LEU A 213 20.19 5.55 13.21
C LEU A 213 18.68 5.26 13.16
N SER A 214 18.28 4.01 12.96
CA SER A 214 16.88 3.58 12.96
C SER A 214 16.25 3.36 14.35
N VAL A 215 17.03 3.45 15.43
CA VAL A 215 16.57 3.20 16.80
C VAL A 215 16.50 4.51 17.62
N ARG A 216 16.60 5.65 16.96
CA ARG A 216 16.53 6.97 17.61
C ARG A 216 15.15 7.27 18.17
#